data_AF-A0A0N1I968-F1
#
_entry.id   AF-A0A0N1I968-F1
#
_cell.length_a   1.000
_cell.length_b   1.000
_cell.length_c   1.000
_cell.angle_alpha   90.00
_cell.angle_beta   90.00
_cell.angle_gamma   90.00
#
_symmetry.space_group_name_H-M   'P 1'
#
loop_
_entity.id
_entity.type
_entity.pdbx_description
1 polymer ?
#
loop_
_entity_poly.entity_id
_entity_poly.type
_entity_poly.pdbx_seq_one_letter_code
_entity_poly.pdbx_strand_id
1 'polypeptide(L)'
;MLVVYLLLFTFRLCECRAFLIQEKNTSLSTCLENIISRWIKKGSPITYVDLNYQDDDIVRSIQRMNLNTVVSRKVYKRIDHYNNAYIIAAGSFEIFKKEFKQLSKERHWKPNVYFIIIFRENFPNPLTDLFDILIRYHVFNVITINGTSDVKIFTYDPFENNGCGKKYFDIKCFNNCSNTSIAKLYSSRFDKILKGCTFNYATSHRAPYSIKPTMRNDTINFLGTEQFVLKMLAEIEGFKIKFVATYDFDIYPVVKEDMSATGALSLIQKGDVDIVFGGILLLRERAEAFSCFYEHLAYIDEFVILVKKAGPVPPWKNIYLEFTYQVWFLLFVTFFVFFAIFVILFHIKDKCNIMLIMCGLLIQQGYKKGFNFKMECFIFQWVIFAFLINTYYQSNLSGLTTHVSYNYQVSNEKDIKEYQMEPCISNIVKTLINSTIGTNYNVDIDEDCNKITTSIHTVTQGRPLLDVSPMITTAASLLESSSSILEQP
;
A
#
# COMPACT_ATOMS: atom_id res chain seq x y z
N MET A 1 -16.24 -62.54 63.45
CA MET A 1 -16.34 -61.28 62.66
C MET A 1 -15.08 -60.48 62.93
N LEU A 2 -14.47 -59.92 61.87
CA LEU A 2 -13.26 -59.07 61.89
C LEU A 2 -11.87 -59.76 61.97
N VAL A 3 -11.65 -60.87 61.23
CA VAL A 3 -10.29 -61.41 60.91
C VAL A 3 -10.21 -62.10 59.51
N VAL A 4 -11.04 -61.74 58.51
CA VAL A 4 -11.13 -62.56 57.25
C VAL A 4 -10.97 -61.79 55.93
N TYR A 5 -10.70 -60.48 55.93
CA TYR A 5 -10.48 -59.74 54.66
C TYR A 5 -9.04 -59.23 54.47
N LEU A 6 -8.07 -59.96 55.04
CA LEU A 6 -6.63 -59.73 54.88
C LEU A 6 -5.95 -60.79 53.98
N LEU A 7 -6.71 -61.50 53.15
CA LEU A 7 -6.24 -62.61 52.31
C LEU A 7 -6.81 -62.55 50.88
N LEU A 8 -6.73 -61.38 50.23
CA LEU A 8 -6.97 -61.22 48.78
C LEU A 8 -5.90 -60.31 48.13
N PHE A 9 -4.68 -60.27 48.68
CA PHE A 9 -3.60 -59.42 48.18
C PHE A 9 -2.35 -60.16 47.70
N THR A 10 -2.40 -61.46 47.44
CA THR A 10 -1.26 -62.16 46.85
C THR A 10 -1.70 -63.19 45.83
N PHE A 11 -0.98 -63.19 44.70
CA PHE A 11 -1.11 -64.03 43.50
C PHE A 11 -2.09 -63.56 42.42
N ARG A 12 -1.54 -62.83 41.44
CA ARG A 12 -1.48 -63.31 40.05
C ARG A 12 -0.38 -62.59 39.24
N LEU A 13 0.61 -63.39 38.81
CA LEU A 13 1.26 -63.42 37.49
C LEU A 13 1.91 -62.08 37.05
N CYS A 14 3.21 -61.84 37.21
CA CYS A 14 4.32 -62.48 36.49
C CYS A 14 4.01 -62.78 35.02
N GLU A 15 3.87 -61.72 34.21
CA GLU A 15 4.30 -61.73 32.81
C GLU A 15 5.49 -60.79 32.68
N CYS A 16 6.70 -61.35 32.69
CA CYS A 16 7.87 -60.69 32.14
C CYS A 16 7.71 -60.63 30.61
N ARG A 17 6.95 -59.65 30.11
CA ARG A 17 7.26 -59.12 28.78
C ARG A 17 8.54 -58.33 28.93
N ALA A 18 9.60 -58.82 28.29
CA ALA A 18 10.77 -58.01 27.98
C ALA A 18 10.29 -56.78 27.21
N PHE A 19 10.04 -55.69 27.94
CA PHE A 19 10.06 -54.36 27.38
C PHE A 19 11.50 -54.18 26.91
N LEU A 20 11.68 -54.19 25.59
CA LEU A 20 12.81 -53.49 24.98
C LEU A 20 12.75 -52.08 25.55
N ILE A 21 13.55 -51.81 26.58
CA ILE A 21 13.88 -50.47 27.02
C ILE A 21 14.64 -49.90 25.83
N GLN A 22 13.89 -49.28 24.94
CA GLN A 22 14.41 -48.36 23.96
C GLN A 22 15.09 -47.29 24.81
N GLU A 23 16.43 -47.30 24.80
CA GLU A 23 17.24 -46.32 25.52
C GLU A 23 16.68 -44.94 25.21
N LYS A 24 16.13 -44.33 26.25
CA LYS A 24 15.43 -43.06 26.19
C LYS A 24 16.42 -42.04 25.65
N ASN A 25 16.06 -41.34 24.57
CA ASN A 25 16.83 -40.26 23.94
C ASN A 25 16.93 -39.00 24.86
N THR A 26 17.33 -39.18 26.12
CA THR A 26 17.52 -38.11 27.12
C THR A 26 18.58 -37.10 26.68
N SER A 27 19.47 -37.48 25.76
CA SER A 27 20.44 -36.58 25.14
C SER A 27 19.78 -35.55 24.22
N LEU A 28 18.82 -35.96 23.38
CA LEU A 28 18.15 -35.09 22.40
C LEU A 28 17.23 -34.08 23.09
N SER A 29 16.42 -34.53 24.05
CA SER A 29 15.53 -33.65 24.80
C SER A 29 16.33 -32.54 25.48
N THR A 30 17.36 -32.91 26.25
CA THR A 30 18.24 -31.97 26.99
C THR A 30 18.94 -30.99 26.06
N CYS A 31 19.40 -31.48 24.90
CA CYS A 31 19.99 -30.65 23.86
C CYS A 31 19.02 -29.58 23.36
N LEU A 32 17.79 -30.00 23.04
CA LEU A 32 16.76 -29.12 22.53
C LEU A 32 16.38 -28.05 23.58
N GLU A 33 16.29 -28.41 24.87
CA GLU A 33 16.00 -27.43 25.94
C GLU A 33 17.10 -26.38 26.06
N ASN A 34 18.37 -26.80 25.97
CA ASN A 34 19.50 -25.88 26.01
C ASN A 34 19.54 -24.94 24.80
N ILE A 35 19.15 -25.41 23.61
CA ILE A 35 19.06 -24.58 22.42
C ILE A 35 17.90 -23.59 22.54
N ILE A 36 16.69 -24.08 22.84
CA ILE A 36 15.48 -23.25 22.91
C ILE A 36 15.63 -22.17 23.98
N SER A 37 16.06 -22.53 25.20
CA SER A 37 16.19 -21.60 26.33
C SER A 37 17.14 -20.44 26.06
N ARG A 38 18.12 -20.63 25.17
CA ARG A 38 19.07 -19.59 24.78
C ARG A 38 18.62 -18.83 23.53
N TRP A 39 18.08 -19.49 22.50
CA TRP A 39 17.85 -18.89 21.16
C TRP A 39 16.53 -18.15 21.13
N ILE A 40 15.53 -18.70 21.79
CA ILE A 40 14.16 -18.21 21.74
C ILE A 40 13.92 -17.44 23.04
N LYS A 41 13.61 -16.14 22.90
CA LYS A 41 13.27 -15.31 24.06
C LYS A 41 12.05 -15.89 24.77
N LYS A 42 12.12 -16.00 26.10
CA LYS A 42 10.95 -16.29 26.94
C LYS A 42 9.83 -15.28 26.61
N GLY A 43 8.58 -15.73 26.52
CA GLY A 43 7.43 -14.99 25.97
C GLY A 43 7.11 -15.24 24.48
N SER A 44 8.06 -15.69 23.66
CA SER A 44 7.87 -15.89 22.22
C SER A 44 6.95 -17.08 21.86
N PRO A 45 5.98 -16.92 20.93
CA PRO A 45 5.18 -18.03 20.41
C PRO A 45 6.03 -18.97 19.53
N ILE A 46 5.88 -20.27 19.75
CA ILE A 46 6.61 -21.33 19.03
C ILE A 46 5.60 -22.23 18.33
N THR A 47 5.80 -22.46 17.03
CA THR A 47 5.05 -23.48 16.30
C THR A 47 5.87 -24.75 16.19
N TYR A 48 5.30 -25.85 16.66
CA TYR A 48 5.82 -27.19 16.44
C TYR A 48 5.08 -27.84 15.27
N VAL A 49 5.83 -28.28 14.26
CA VAL A 49 5.32 -28.93 13.06
C VAL A 49 5.81 -30.38 13.01
N ASP A 50 4.89 -31.33 13.13
CA ASP A 50 5.17 -32.76 12.98
C ASP A 50 5.00 -33.19 11.51
N LEU A 51 6.12 -33.54 10.88
CA LEU A 51 6.23 -34.10 9.53
C LEU A 51 6.48 -35.62 9.62
N ASN A 52 5.56 -36.33 10.27
CA ASN A 52 5.60 -37.79 10.46
C ASN A 52 6.80 -38.28 11.30
N TYR A 53 7.19 -37.51 12.31
CA TYR A 53 8.21 -37.90 13.28
C TYR A 53 7.67 -38.95 14.28
N GLN A 54 6.36 -38.93 14.57
CA GLN A 54 5.65 -39.93 15.39
C GLN A 54 6.23 -40.16 16.80
N ASP A 55 6.88 -39.15 17.38
CA ASP A 55 7.45 -39.22 18.73
C ASP A 55 7.09 -37.94 19.50
N ASP A 56 6.24 -38.14 20.51
CA ASP A 56 5.70 -37.09 21.38
C ASP A 56 6.73 -36.55 22.36
N ASP A 57 7.90 -37.18 22.51
CA ASP A 57 8.86 -36.80 23.55
C ASP A 57 9.43 -35.40 23.31
N ILE A 58 9.57 -34.97 22.05
CA ILE A 58 9.97 -33.60 21.70
C ILE A 58 8.93 -32.59 22.20
N VAL A 59 7.65 -32.84 21.92
CA VAL A 59 6.54 -31.95 22.33
C VAL A 59 6.46 -31.88 23.84
N ARG A 60 6.56 -33.03 24.53
CA ARG A 60 6.57 -33.10 25.99
C ARG A 60 7.73 -32.32 26.59
N SER A 61 8.92 -32.39 26.01
CA SER A 61 10.07 -31.60 26.47
C SER A 61 9.84 -30.11 26.32
N ILE A 62 9.33 -29.65 25.18
CA ILE A 62 9.02 -28.22 24.98
C ILE A 62 7.96 -27.75 25.99
N GLN A 63 6.92 -28.55 26.23
CA GLN A 63 5.89 -28.25 27.23
C GLN A 63 6.44 -28.17 28.66
N ARG A 64 7.40 -29.03 29.02
CA ARG A 64 8.04 -29.02 30.35
C ARG A 64 8.85 -27.75 30.62
N MET A 65 9.42 -27.13 29.60
CA MET A 65 10.19 -25.90 29.78
C MET A 65 9.33 -24.72 30.24
N ASN A 66 7.99 -24.87 30.25
CA ASN A 66 7.04 -23.81 30.59
C ASN A 66 7.30 -22.52 29.78
N LEU A 67 7.74 -22.69 28.54
CA LEU A 67 8.05 -21.64 27.58
C LEU A 67 6.83 -21.42 26.68
N ASN A 68 5.94 -20.51 27.10
CA ASN A 68 4.88 -19.89 26.29
C ASN A 68 3.91 -20.84 25.57
N THR A 69 3.07 -20.26 24.71
CA THR A 69 2.11 -20.95 23.85
C THR A 69 2.84 -21.73 22.75
N VAL A 70 2.92 -23.06 22.92
CA VAL A 70 3.37 -23.99 21.88
C VAL A 70 2.16 -24.44 21.08
N VAL A 71 2.14 -24.12 19.78
CA VAL A 71 1.11 -24.65 18.88
C VAL A 71 1.67 -25.86 18.17
N SER A 72 1.27 -27.05 18.62
CA SER A 72 1.59 -28.32 17.96
C SER A 72 0.58 -28.60 16.85
N ARG A 73 1.07 -28.92 15.64
CA ARG A 73 0.21 -29.23 14.51
C ARG A 73 0.85 -30.14 13.46
N LYS A 74 -0.03 -30.65 12.59
CA LYS A 74 0.32 -31.24 11.28
C LYS A 74 0.21 -30.17 10.19
N VAL A 75 0.96 -30.35 9.10
CA VAL A 75 1.11 -29.39 7.99
C VAL A 75 -0.21 -28.91 7.41
N TYR A 76 -1.19 -29.80 7.27
CA TYR A 76 -2.45 -29.50 6.58
C TYR A 76 -3.38 -28.55 7.37
N LYS A 77 -3.07 -28.26 8.64
CA LYS A 77 -3.87 -27.33 9.46
C LYS A 77 -3.24 -25.94 9.44
N ARG A 78 -3.88 -25.00 8.76
CA ARG A 78 -3.48 -23.58 8.74
C ARG A 78 -3.57 -22.98 10.15
N ILE A 79 -2.66 -22.06 10.48
CA ILE A 79 -2.72 -21.30 11.75
C ILE A 79 -2.84 -19.81 11.47
N ASP A 80 -3.64 -19.15 12.29
CA ASP A 80 -3.85 -17.70 12.31
C ASP A 80 -3.15 -17.08 13.54
N HIS A 81 -1.82 -17.21 13.61
CA HIS A 81 -1.01 -16.58 14.65
C HIS A 81 0.41 -16.30 14.16
N TYR A 82 1.06 -15.32 14.78
CA TYR A 82 2.45 -14.97 14.48
C TYR A 82 3.43 -15.93 15.16
N ASN A 83 4.45 -16.34 14.41
CA ASN A 83 5.49 -17.25 14.87
C ASN A 83 6.80 -16.50 15.09
N ASN A 84 7.46 -16.77 16.22
CA ASN A 84 8.82 -16.30 16.50
C ASN A 84 9.87 -17.42 16.35
N ALA A 85 9.42 -18.67 16.31
CA ALA A 85 10.25 -19.82 15.99
C ALA A 85 9.41 -20.97 15.43
N TYR A 86 10.04 -21.77 14.58
CA TYR A 86 9.51 -23.04 14.08
C TYR A 86 10.39 -24.18 14.57
N ILE A 87 9.76 -25.19 15.18
CA ILE A 87 10.40 -26.47 15.48
C ILE A 87 9.77 -27.50 14.55
N ILE A 88 10.53 -27.98 13.57
CA ILE A 88 10.06 -28.88 12.52
C ILE A 88 10.68 -30.25 12.78
N ALA A 89 9.87 -31.22 13.18
CA ALA A 89 10.32 -32.61 13.36
C ALA A 89 9.91 -33.42 12.14
N ALA A 90 10.86 -34.02 11.44
CA ALA A 90 10.63 -34.74 10.20
C ALA A 90 11.11 -36.18 10.26
N GLY A 91 10.27 -37.12 9.80
CA GLY A 91 10.64 -38.53 9.71
C GLY A 91 11.83 -38.76 8.78
N SER A 92 11.76 -38.20 7.57
CA SER A 92 12.82 -38.29 6.55
C SER A 92 12.97 -36.99 5.76
N PHE A 93 14.09 -36.86 5.03
CA PHE A 93 14.35 -35.70 4.18
C PHE A 93 13.33 -35.54 3.04
N GLU A 94 12.89 -36.64 2.43
CA GLU A 94 11.91 -36.58 1.33
C GLU A 94 10.56 -36.04 1.79
N ILE A 95 10.13 -36.41 3.01
CA ILE A 95 8.90 -35.87 3.60
C ILE A 95 9.08 -34.38 3.88
N PHE A 96 10.22 -33.98 4.45
CA PHE A 96 10.53 -32.57 4.67
C PHE A 96 10.46 -31.79 3.36
N LYS A 97 11.15 -32.23 2.30
CA LYS A 97 11.19 -31.55 1.00
C LYS A 97 9.80 -31.34 0.40
N LYS A 98 8.92 -32.35 0.48
CA LYS A 98 7.55 -32.28 -0.02
C LYS A 98 6.68 -31.31 0.79
N GLU A 99 6.70 -31.45 2.10
CA GLU A 99 5.78 -30.75 3.00
C GLU A 99 6.24 -29.32 3.33
N PHE A 100 7.55 -29.06 3.36
CA PHE A 100 8.11 -27.72 3.60
C PHE A 100 7.68 -26.70 2.54
N LYS A 101 7.53 -27.15 1.28
CA LYS A 101 6.97 -26.33 0.19
C LYS A 101 5.52 -25.90 0.45
N GLN A 102 4.75 -26.69 1.19
CA GLN A 102 3.38 -26.30 1.58
C GLN A 102 3.42 -25.34 2.76
N LEU A 103 4.31 -25.58 3.73
CA LEU A 103 4.52 -24.71 4.88
C LEU A 103 4.92 -23.28 4.45
N SER A 104 5.74 -23.15 3.42
CA SER A 104 6.18 -21.85 2.89
C SER A 104 5.07 -21.04 2.19
N LYS A 105 3.90 -21.64 1.93
CA LYS A 105 2.75 -21.00 1.28
C LYS A 105 1.72 -20.46 2.28
N GLU A 106 2.01 -20.55 3.57
CA GLU A 106 1.08 -20.09 4.60
C GLU A 106 1.12 -18.58 4.77
N ARG A 107 -0.05 -18.00 5.09
CA ARG A 107 -0.23 -16.56 5.32
C ARG A 107 0.71 -15.99 6.38
N HIS A 108 1.01 -16.76 7.43
CA HIS A 108 1.90 -16.35 8.52
C HIS A 108 3.31 -16.95 8.40
N TRP A 109 3.67 -17.46 7.23
CA TRP A 109 5.03 -17.91 6.95
C TRP A 109 6.00 -16.75 7.13
N LYS A 110 7.07 -17.00 7.90
CA LYS A 110 8.04 -15.95 8.22
C LYS A 110 9.44 -16.55 8.20
N PRO A 111 10.22 -16.32 7.12
CA PRO A 111 11.51 -17.00 6.96
C PRO A 111 12.63 -16.39 7.82
N ASN A 112 12.45 -15.17 8.34
CA ASN A 112 13.46 -14.48 9.16
C ASN A 112 13.44 -14.85 10.66
N VAL A 113 12.66 -15.84 11.06
CA VAL A 113 12.58 -16.32 12.45
C VAL A 113 13.53 -17.49 12.70
N TYR A 114 13.56 -18.02 13.93
CA TYR A 114 14.39 -19.16 14.26
C TYR A 114 13.78 -20.48 13.79
N PHE A 115 14.57 -21.32 13.14
CA PHE A 115 14.18 -22.66 12.72
C PHE A 115 15.05 -23.70 13.41
N ILE A 116 14.40 -24.66 14.06
CA ILE A 116 15.03 -25.86 14.60
C ILE A 116 14.42 -27.05 13.86
N ILE A 117 15.22 -27.73 13.05
CA ILE A 117 14.77 -28.86 12.22
C ILE A 117 15.38 -30.14 12.78
N ILE A 118 14.56 -31.14 13.06
CA ILE A 118 14.97 -32.39 13.70
C ILE A 118 14.62 -33.53 12.75
N PHE A 119 15.60 -34.34 12.36
CA PHE A 119 15.37 -35.52 11.51
C PHE A 119 15.43 -36.79 12.34
N ARG A 120 14.49 -37.72 12.13
CA ARG A 120 14.51 -39.01 12.83
C ARG A 120 15.59 -39.94 12.26
N GLU A 121 15.64 -40.00 10.95
CA GLU A 121 16.63 -40.74 10.19
C GLU A 121 17.95 -39.96 10.09
N ASN A 122 19.03 -40.66 9.75
CA ASN A 122 20.30 -40.01 9.43
C ASN A 122 20.08 -38.92 8.38
N PHE A 123 20.81 -37.82 8.53
CA PHE A 123 20.75 -36.69 7.63
C PHE A 123 20.87 -37.08 6.14
N PRO A 124 20.20 -36.34 5.25
CA PRO A 124 20.37 -36.55 3.81
C PRO A 124 21.85 -36.40 3.46
N ASN A 125 22.32 -37.29 2.61
CA ASN A 125 23.64 -37.18 2.02
C ASN A 125 23.43 -36.86 0.52
N PRO A 126 23.74 -35.64 0.06
CA PRO A 126 24.45 -34.58 0.78
C PRO A 126 23.50 -33.65 1.58
N LEU A 127 23.99 -33.15 2.73
CA LEU A 127 23.30 -32.17 3.57
C LEU A 127 23.10 -30.81 2.85
N THR A 128 23.80 -30.62 1.73
CA THR A 128 23.69 -29.44 0.89
C THR A 128 22.29 -29.25 0.35
N ASP A 129 21.62 -30.34 -0.04
CA ASP A 129 20.27 -30.27 -0.61
C ASP A 129 19.26 -29.66 0.37
N LEU A 130 19.45 -29.91 1.68
CA LEU A 130 18.62 -29.31 2.73
C LEU A 130 18.84 -27.80 2.81
N PHE A 131 20.09 -27.36 2.88
CA PHE A 131 20.39 -25.93 3.00
C PHE A 131 20.12 -25.14 1.72
N ASP A 132 20.26 -25.77 0.54
CA ASP A 132 19.84 -25.19 -0.73
C ASP A 132 18.32 -24.93 -0.76
N ILE A 133 17.52 -25.87 -0.25
CA ILE A 133 16.07 -25.66 -0.07
C ILE A 133 15.82 -24.48 0.88
N LEU A 134 16.48 -24.45 2.04
CA LEU A 134 16.26 -23.41 3.05
C LEU A 134 16.65 -22.00 2.55
N ILE A 135 17.78 -21.88 1.85
CA ILE A 135 18.21 -20.62 1.21
C ILE A 135 17.22 -20.17 0.16
N ARG A 136 16.73 -21.09 -0.68
CA ARG A 136 15.73 -20.77 -1.69
C ARG A 136 14.45 -20.19 -1.09
N TYR A 137 14.12 -20.56 0.14
CA TYR A 137 13.00 -20.00 0.91
C TYR A 137 13.40 -18.88 1.87
N HIS A 138 14.63 -18.35 1.76
CA HIS A 138 15.20 -17.27 2.57
C HIS A 138 15.27 -17.55 4.08
N VAL A 139 15.37 -18.82 4.46
CA VAL A 139 15.35 -19.26 5.85
C VAL A 139 16.77 -19.31 6.41
N PHE A 140 17.24 -18.21 7.00
CA PHE A 140 18.67 -18.05 7.35
C PHE A 140 19.06 -18.47 8.76
N ASN A 141 18.14 -18.39 9.73
CA ASN A 141 18.45 -18.70 11.13
C ASN A 141 18.08 -20.15 11.46
N VAL A 142 18.92 -21.10 11.03
CA VAL A 142 18.58 -22.53 11.09
C VAL A 142 19.56 -23.32 11.94
N ILE A 143 19.02 -24.17 12.80
CA ILE A 143 19.71 -25.31 13.39
C ILE A 143 19.05 -26.58 12.90
N THR A 144 19.86 -27.53 12.48
CA THR A 144 19.40 -28.88 12.13
C THR A 144 20.03 -29.89 13.10
N ILE A 145 19.24 -30.85 13.59
CA ILE A 145 19.65 -31.80 14.62
C ILE A 145 19.36 -33.23 14.15
N ASN A 146 20.33 -34.13 14.30
CA ASN A 146 20.10 -35.56 14.10
C ASN A 146 19.37 -36.16 15.31
N GLY A 147 18.25 -36.84 15.09
CA GLY A 147 17.45 -37.49 16.11
C GLY A 147 17.98 -38.86 16.55
N THR A 148 19.12 -39.31 16.01
CA THR A 148 19.82 -40.54 16.42
C THR A 148 20.54 -40.38 17.76
N SER A 149 21.05 -41.48 18.33
CA SER A 149 21.77 -41.51 19.61
C SER A 149 23.01 -40.59 19.65
N ASP A 150 23.69 -40.39 18.51
CA ASP A 150 24.77 -39.42 18.34
C ASP A 150 24.22 -38.07 17.82
N VAL A 151 23.86 -37.18 18.74
CA VAL A 151 23.24 -35.90 18.43
C VAL A 151 24.26 -34.94 17.83
N LYS A 152 24.20 -34.79 16.50
CA LYS A 152 24.98 -33.81 15.73
C LYS A 152 24.12 -32.62 15.38
N ILE A 153 24.72 -31.43 15.50
CA ILE A 153 24.08 -30.16 15.16
C ILE A 153 24.75 -29.59 13.92
N PHE A 154 23.96 -29.19 12.92
CA PHE A 154 24.46 -28.50 11.74
C PHE A 154 23.75 -27.17 11.54
N THR A 155 24.49 -26.19 11.05
CA THR A 155 24.00 -24.86 10.64
C THR A 155 24.83 -24.35 9.47
N TYR A 156 24.43 -23.24 8.88
CA TYR A 156 25.14 -22.58 7.80
C TYR A 156 25.06 -21.07 7.95
N ASP A 157 25.96 -20.36 7.27
CA ASP A 157 25.98 -18.91 7.21
C ASP A 157 25.85 -18.45 5.75
N PRO A 158 24.70 -17.89 5.34
CA PRO A 158 24.52 -17.40 3.99
C PRO A 158 25.08 -15.97 3.78
N PHE A 159 25.63 -15.34 4.82
CA PHE A 159 26.23 -14.00 4.74
C PHE A 159 27.76 -14.05 4.77
N GLU A 160 28.35 -15.19 5.11
CA GLU A 160 29.80 -15.42 5.04
C GLU A 160 30.34 -15.16 3.62
N ASN A 161 31.53 -14.57 3.53
CA ASN A 161 32.23 -14.31 2.27
C ASN A 161 31.36 -13.59 1.21
N ASN A 162 30.57 -12.61 1.64
CA ASN A 162 29.64 -11.86 0.79
C ASN A 162 28.63 -12.77 0.06
N GLY A 163 28.15 -13.82 0.74
CA GLY A 163 27.10 -14.70 0.24
C GLY A 163 25.73 -14.00 0.10
N CYS A 164 25.51 -12.94 0.88
CA CYS A 164 24.36 -12.03 0.79
C CYS A 164 22.98 -12.71 0.83
N GLY A 165 22.86 -13.84 1.54
CA GLY A 165 21.60 -14.58 1.60
C GLY A 165 21.34 -15.49 0.39
N LYS A 166 22.25 -15.54 -0.60
CA LYS A 166 22.06 -16.27 -1.87
C LYS A 166 22.81 -17.59 -1.94
N LYS A 167 23.91 -17.69 -1.21
CA LYS A 167 24.77 -18.87 -1.17
C LYS A 167 25.46 -18.96 0.18
N TYR A 168 26.00 -20.14 0.46
CA TYR A 168 26.84 -20.42 1.61
C TYR A 168 28.06 -21.19 1.12
N PHE A 169 29.13 -21.18 1.91
CA PHE A 169 30.39 -21.80 1.54
C PHE A 169 30.63 -23.05 2.34
N ASP A 170 30.36 -22.99 3.65
CA ASP A 170 30.64 -24.07 4.58
C ASP A 170 29.42 -24.41 5.43
N ILE A 171 29.32 -25.70 5.75
CA ILE A 171 28.37 -26.23 6.72
C ILE A 171 29.10 -26.37 8.05
N LYS A 172 28.60 -25.70 9.08
CA LYS A 172 29.19 -25.72 10.42
C LYS A 172 28.59 -26.90 11.18
N CYS A 173 29.43 -27.90 11.47
CA CYS A 173 29.08 -29.09 12.26
C CYS A 173 29.54 -28.94 13.70
N PHE A 174 28.67 -29.27 14.65
CA PHE A 174 28.97 -29.34 16.07
C PHE A 174 28.67 -30.75 16.57
N ASN A 175 29.70 -31.42 17.06
CA ASN A 175 29.67 -32.85 17.40
C ASN A 175 28.96 -33.16 18.73
N ASN A 176 28.45 -32.15 19.46
CA ASN A 176 27.85 -32.34 20.77
C ASN A 176 27.04 -31.13 21.23
N CYS A 177 25.96 -31.39 21.98
CA CYS A 177 25.11 -30.38 22.61
C CYS A 177 25.68 -29.81 23.92
N SER A 178 27.01 -29.69 23.99
CA SER A 178 27.66 -29.10 25.15
C SER A 178 27.39 -27.59 25.20
N ASN A 179 27.35 -27.02 26.42
CA ASN A 179 27.08 -25.59 26.62
C ASN A 179 28.05 -24.66 25.85
N THR A 180 29.27 -25.11 25.60
CA THR A 180 30.32 -24.39 24.85
C THR A 180 30.07 -24.43 23.35
N SER A 181 29.71 -25.59 22.79
CA SER A 181 29.30 -25.75 21.38
C SER A 181 28.07 -24.91 21.08
N ILE A 182 27.08 -24.91 21.99
CA ILE A 182 25.90 -24.08 21.88
C ILE A 182 26.32 -22.61 21.93
N ALA A 183 27.11 -22.14 22.92
CA ALA A 183 27.53 -20.73 22.98
C ALA A 183 28.23 -20.22 21.72
N LYS A 184 29.06 -21.05 21.05
CA LYS A 184 29.71 -20.70 19.78
C LYS A 184 28.72 -20.43 18.64
N LEU A 185 27.61 -21.16 18.63
CA LEU A 185 26.50 -20.98 17.69
C LEU A 185 25.80 -19.61 17.87
N TYR A 186 25.93 -18.98 19.04
CA TYR A 186 25.36 -17.66 19.36
C TYR A 186 26.33 -16.54 19.07
N SER A 187 27.62 -16.73 19.36
CA SER A 187 28.65 -15.73 19.12
C SER A 187 28.90 -15.52 17.63
N SER A 188 28.58 -16.53 16.78
CA SER A 188 28.55 -16.37 15.34
C SER A 188 27.28 -15.68 14.83
N ARG A 189 26.57 -14.90 15.67
CA ARG A 189 25.47 -14.07 15.18
C ARG A 189 26.03 -13.17 14.10
N PHE A 190 25.65 -13.49 12.87
CA PHE A 190 26.17 -12.87 11.68
C PHE A 190 25.89 -11.39 11.78
N ASP A 191 26.95 -10.60 11.98
CA ASP A 191 26.90 -9.21 11.56
C ASP A 191 26.50 -9.30 10.09
N LYS A 192 25.27 -8.88 9.79
CA LYS A 192 24.73 -8.91 8.44
C LYS A 192 25.49 -7.86 7.64
N ILE A 193 26.71 -8.19 7.26
CA ILE A 193 27.58 -7.32 6.49
C ILE A 193 26.99 -7.34 5.09
N LEU A 194 26.22 -6.28 4.78
CA LEU A 194 25.71 -6.05 3.42
C LEU A 194 26.78 -5.46 2.51
N LYS A 195 27.91 -5.02 3.09
CA LYS A 195 29.02 -4.43 2.36
C LYS A 195 29.53 -5.38 1.28
N GLY A 196 29.52 -4.93 0.03
CA GLY A 196 29.93 -5.72 -1.12
C GLY A 196 28.83 -6.60 -1.74
N CYS A 197 27.64 -6.67 -1.13
CA CYS A 197 26.49 -7.33 -1.74
C CYS A 197 25.99 -6.58 -2.96
N THR A 198 25.43 -7.31 -3.92
CA THR A 198 24.73 -6.72 -5.08
C THR A 198 23.28 -7.19 -5.09
N PHE A 199 22.37 -6.22 -4.96
CA PHE A 199 20.93 -6.44 -5.03
C PHE A 199 20.39 -6.04 -6.40
N ASN A 200 19.74 -6.99 -7.04
CA ASN A 200 19.04 -6.83 -8.29
C ASN A 200 17.67 -6.22 -8.00
N TYR A 201 17.30 -5.16 -8.71
CA TYR A 201 15.98 -4.56 -8.55
C TYR A 201 15.22 -4.46 -9.88
N ALA A 202 13.89 -4.55 -9.77
CA ALA A 202 12.96 -4.21 -10.83
C ALA A 202 12.17 -2.95 -10.48
N THR A 203 11.90 -2.14 -11.50
CA THR A 203 11.07 -0.94 -11.34
C THR A 203 10.23 -0.66 -12.57
N SER A 204 9.16 0.11 -12.42
CA SER A 204 8.38 0.62 -13.54
C SER A 204 8.76 2.07 -13.84
N HIS A 205 8.21 2.65 -14.91
CA HIS A 205 8.32 4.09 -15.15
C HIS A 205 7.07 4.76 -14.57
N ARG A 206 7.18 5.28 -13.34
CA ARG A 206 6.10 5.99 -12.66
C ARG A 206 6.69 7.17 -11.89
N ALA A 207 6.81 8.31 -12.55
CA ALA A 207 7.27 9.53 -11.93
C ALA A 207 6.26 10.01 -10.86
N PRO A 208 6.73 10.59 -9.73
CA PRO A 208 8.13 10.79 -9.36
C PRO A 208 8.81 9.59 -8.67
N TYR A 209 8.10 8.50 -8.37
CA TYR A 209 8.61 7.38 -7.56
C TYR A 209 9.78 6.65 -8.21
N SER A 210 9.63 6.35 -9.50
CA SER A 210 10.55 5.53 -10.27
C SER A 210 10.65 6.03 -11.70
N ILE A 211 11.89 6.18 -12.16
CA ILE A 211 12.21 6.60 -13.52
C ILE A 211 13.07 5.51 -14.14
N LYS A 212 12.62 4.98 -15.27
CA LYS A 212 13.38 4.03 -16.07
C LYS A 212 14.73 4.66 -16.47
N PRO A 213 15.89 4.08 -16.07
CA PRO A 213 17.20 4.67 -16.31
C PRO A 213 17.54 4.86 -17.80
N THR A 214 16.93 4.08 -18.69
CA THR A 214 17.27 4.01 -20.12
C THR A 214 16.36 4.82 -21.04
N MET A 215 15.51 5.70 -20.51
CA MET A 215 14.60 6.50 -21.37
C MET A 215 15.27 7.68 -22.09
N ARG A 216 16.54 8.00 -21.82
CA ARG A 216 17.28 9.06 -22.52
C ARG A 216 18.76 8.69 -22.67
N ASN A 217 19.32 8.95 -23.85
CA ASN A 217 20.78 9.02 -24.08
C ASN A 217 21.44 10.22 -23.38
N ASP A 218 20.74 10.85 -22.44
CA ASP A 218 21.24 12.00 -21.71
C ASP A 218 22.29 11.53 -20.70
N THR A 219 23.35 12.31 -20.55
CA THR A 219 24.44 12.07 -19.61
C THR A 219 24.00 12.08 -18.13
N ILE A 220 22.73 12.43 -17.85
CA ILE A 220 22.16 12.60 -16.52
C ILE A 220 21.08 11.55 -16.29
N ASN A 221 21.42 10.52 -15.51
CA ASN A 221 20.47 9.52 -15.04
C ASN A 221 19.57 10.12 -13.95
N PHE A 222 18.37 10.56 -14.32
CA PHE A 222 17.35 10.94 -13.34
C PHE A 222 16.86 9.70 -12.58
N LEU A 223 16.88 9.79 -11.25
CA LEU A 223 16.33 8.76 -10.36
C LEU A 223 14.99 9.25 -9.83
N GLY A 224 14.02 8.35 -9.77
CA GLY A 224 12.82 8.60 -8.98
C GLY A 224 13.13 8.62 -7.48
N THR A 225 12.19 9.11 -6.68
CA THR A 225 12.36 9.28 -5.23
C THR A 225 12.74 7.98 -4.53
N GLU A 226 12.08 6.86 -4.86
CA GLU A 226 12.35 5.56 -4.23
C GLU A 226 13.74 5.03 -4.64
N GLN A 227 14.12 5.21 -5.91
CA GLN A 227 15.45 4.87 -6.41
C GLN A 227 16.55 5.68 -5.73
N PHE A 228 16.31 6.97 -5.52
CA PHE A 228 17.23 7.87 -4.85
C PHE A 228 17.46 7.45 -3.40
N VAL A 229 16.39 7.18 -2.64
CA VAL A 229 16.49 6.70 -1.26
C VAL A 229 17.27 5.38 -1.19
N LEU A 230 16.97 4.43 -2.08
CA LEU A 230 17.69 3.15 -2.11
C LEU A 230 19.17 3.32 -2.45
N LYS A 231 19.51 4.24 -3.35
CA LYS A 231 20.91 4.56 -3.68
C LYS A 231 21.65 5.11 -2.46
N MET A 232 21.04 6.03 -1.71
CA MET A 232 21.64 6.57 -0.49
C MET A 232 21.87 5.48 0.56
N LEU A 233 20.91 4.56 0.74
CA LEU A 233 21.07 3.41 1.63
C LEU A 233 22.21 2.49 1.17
N ALA A 234 22.33 2.27 -0.13
CA ALA A 234 23.40 1.47 -0.72
C ALA A 234 24.79 2.08 -0.42
N GLU A 235 24.92 3.41 -0.49
CA GLU A 235 26.15 4.14 -0.18
C GLU A 235 26.51 4.07 1.31
N ILE A 236 25.52 4.20 2.21
CA ILE A 236 25.71 4.15 3.67
C ILE A 236 26.10 2.73 4.13
N GLU A 237 25.37 1.72 3.68
CA GLU A 237 25.55 0.32 4.09
C GLU A 237 26.64 -0.40 3.25
N GLY A 238 27.12 0.23 2.19
CA GLY A 238 28.19 -0.28 1.33
C GLY A 238 27.78 -1.43 0.40
N PHE A 239 26.49 -1.62 0.12
CA PHE A 239 26.01 -2.55 -0.90
C PHE A 239 25.87 -1.87 -2.27
N LYS A 240 25.70 -2.67 -3.31
CA LYS A 240 25.49 -2.23 -4.70
C LYS A 240 24.08 -2.57 -5.13
N ILE A 241 23.50 -1.69 -5.94
CA ILE A 241 22.20 -1.93 -6.57
C ILE A 241 22.38 -2.07 -8.08
N LYS A 242 21.71 -3.05 -8.67
CA LYS A 242 21.74 -3.33 -10.11
C LYS A 242 20.32 -3.36 -10.64
N PHE A 243 20.04 -2.47 -11.58
CA PHE A 243 18.80 -2.53 -12.33
C PHE A 243 18.83 -3.72 -13.30
N VAL A 244 17.81 -4.59 -13.22
CA VAL A 244 17.76 -5.80 -14.06
C VAL A 244 16.50 -5.93 -14.91
N ALA A 245 15.38 -5.34 -14.49
CA ALA A 245 14.12 -5.52 -15.20
C ALA A 245 13.19 -4.31 -15.08
N THR A 246 12.42 -4.07 -16.13
CA THR A 246 11.22 -3.24 -16.08
C THR A 246 9.98 -4.10 -15.99
N TYR A 247 8.98 -3.63 -15.25
CA TYR A 247 7.62 -4.17 -15.33
C TYR A 247 6.64 -3.09 -15.76
N ASP A 248 5.51 -3.51 -16.32
CA ASP A 248 4.41 -2.62 -16.67
C ASP A 248 3.67 -2.21 -15.40
N PHE A 249 3.60 -0.90 -15.14
CA PHE A 249 2.88 -0.41 -13.96
C PHE A 249 1.38 -0.62 -14.08
N ASP A 250 0.84 -0.73 -15.32
CA ASP A 250 -0.59 -1.00 -15.57
C ASP A 250 -1.02 -2.41 -15.13
N ILE A 251 -0.07 -3.29 -14.81
CA ILE A 251 -0.35 -4.63 -14.27
C ILE A 251 -0.23 -4.58 -12.74
N TYR A 252 -1.38 -4.46 -12.07
CA TYR A 252 -1.43 -4.44 -10.61
C TYR A 252 -1.01 -5.80 -10.00
N PRO A 253 0.02 -5.86 -9.13
CA PRO A 253 0.51 -7.14 -8.63
C PRO A 253 -0.38 -7.69 -7.50
N VAL A 254 -1.12 -8.77 -7.75
CA VAL A 254 -1.99 -9.40 -6.75
C VAL A 254 -1.28 -10.55 -6.05
N VAL A 255 -1.49 -10.66 -4.72
CA VAL A 255 -1.13 -11.84 -3.92
C VAL A 255 -2.38 -12.67 -3.70
N LYS A 256 -2.31 -13.95 -4.07
CA LYS A 256 -3.41 -14.91 -3.94
C LYS A 256 -3.43 -15.52 -2.54
N GLU A 257 -4.51 -16.23 -2.20
CA GLU A 257 -4.64 -16.91 -0.90
C GLU A 257 -3.56 -17.96 -0.62
N ASP A 258 -2.95 -18.54 -1.67
CA ASP A 258 -1.82 -19.49 -1.54
C ASP A 258 -0.46 -18.79 -1.42
N MET A 259 -0.48 -17.48 -1.14
CA MET A 259 0.67 -16.57 -1.08
C MET A 259 1.46 -16.48 -2.39
N SER A 260 0.94 -17.00 -3.51
CA SER A 260 1.55 -16.75 -4.82
C SER A 260 1.26 -15.32 -5.30
N ALA A 261 2.26 -14.68 -5.89
CA ALA A 261 2.17 -13.33 -6.39
C ALA A 261 2.17 -13.28 -7.92
N THR A 262 1.57 -12.21 -8.45
CA THR A 262 1.53 -11.89 -9.88
C THR A 262 2.26 -10.58 -10.17
N GLY A 263 2.45 -10.24 -11.45
CA GLY A 263 3.11 -9.01 -11.88
C GLY A 263 4.51 -8.85 -11.31
N ALA A 264 4.86 -7.64 -10.89
CA ALA A 264 6.20 -7.29 -10.39
C ALA A 264 6.62 -8.12 -9.16
N LEU A 265 5.69 -8.38 -8.24
CA LEU A 265 5.98 -9.15 -7.01
C LEU A 265 6.31 -10.62 -7.30
N SER A 266 5.83 -11.17 -8.42
CA SER A 266 6.19 -12.54 -8.84
C SER A 266 7.69 -12.69 -9.17
N LEU A 267 8.36 -11.60 -9.58
CA LEU A 267 9.79 -11.60 -9.89
C LEU A 267 10.64 -11.87 -8.64
N ILE A 268 10.19 -11.39 -7.48
CA ILE A 268 10.85 -11.67 -6.19
C ILE A 268 10.71 -13.17 -5.86
N GLN A 269 9.50 -13.74 -5.97
CA GLN A 269 9.26 -15.16 -5.66
C GLN A 269 9.99 -16.12 -6.59
N LYS A 270 10.26 -15.72 -7.84
CA LYS A 270 11.06 -16.48 -8.80
C LYS A 270 12.57 -16.36 -8.55
N GLY A 271 13.00 -15.38 -7.76
CA GLY A 271 14.41 -15.07 -7.56
C GLY A 271 15.06 -14.29 -8.70
N ASP A 272 14.25 -13.75 -9.62
CA ASP A 272 14.74 -12.94 -10.75
C ASP A 272 15.29 -11.59 -10.26
N VAL A 273 14.65 -11.04 -9.21
CA VAL A 273 15.04 -9.78 -8.56
C VAL A 273 14.99 -9.92 -7.04
N ASP A 274 15.78 -9.11 -6.34
CA ASP A 274 15.80 -9.06 -4.88
C ASP A 274 14.86 -7.97 -4.33
N ILE A 275 14.65 -6.89 -5.09
CA ILE A 275 13.88 -5.71 -4.66
C ILE A 275 12.94 -5.27 -5.79
N VAL A 276 11.72 -4.86 -5.43
CA VAL A 276 10.77 -4.20 -6.34
C VAL A 276 10.29 -2.91 -5.70
N PHE A 277 10.28 -1.83 -6.49
CA PHE A 277 9.70 -0.53 -6.12
C PHE A 277 9.08 0.14 -7.35
N GLY A 278 8.26 1.17 -7.15
CA GLY A 278 7.50 1.87 -8.18
C GLY A 278 6.13 2.35 -7.73
N GLY A 279 6.01 2.84 -6.48
CA GLY A 279 4.72 3.28 -5.92
C GLY A 279 3.74 2.13 -5.69
N ILE A 280 4.23 1.01 -5.14
CA ILE A 280 3.40 -0.17 -4.83
C ILE A 280 2.67 0.08 -3.51
N LEU A 281 1.34 0.09 -3.55
CA LEU A 281 0.52 0.22 -2.34
C LEU A 281 0.75 -0.96 -1.39
N LEU A 282 0.89 -0.70 -0.09
CA LEU A 282 0.97 -1.78 0.88
C LEU A 282 -0.42 -2.33 1.19
N LEU A 283 -0.66 -3.60 0.87
CA LEU A 283 -1.87 -4.33 1.24
C LEU A 283 -1.51 -5.38 2.31
N ARG A 284 -2.49 -5.78 3.11
CA ARG A 284 -2.28 -6.79 4.16
C ARG A 284 -1.70 -8.09 3.60
N GLU A 285 -2.25 -8.58 2.50
CA GLU A 285 -1.83 -9.81 1.82
C GLU A 285 -0.39 -9.70 1.31
N ARG A 286 0.03 -8.49 0.89
CA ARG A 286 1.41 -8.21 0.46
C ARG A 286 2.36 -8.19 1.66
N ALA A 287 1.96 -7.57 2.77
CA ALA A 287 2.73 -7.53 4.00
C ALA A 287 2.93 -8.93 4.62
N GLU A 288 2.01 -9.84 4.37
CA GLU A 288 2.08 -11.24 4.78
C GLU A 288 2.99 -12.07 3.86
N ALA A 289 2.92 -11.87 2.55
CA ALA A 289 3.74 -12.61 1.59
C ALA A 289 5.18 -12.08 1.43
N PHE A 290 5.43 -10.80 1.72
CA PHE A 290 6.71 -10.13 1.47
C PHE A 290 7.17 -9.30 2.67
N SER A 291 8.50 -9.18 2.81
CA SER A 291 9.09 -8.23 3.75
C SER A 291 9.13 -6.83 3.13
N CYS A 292 8.48 -5.88 3.79
CA CYS A 292 8.49 -4.48 3.39
C CYS A 292 9.56 -3.72 4.18
N PHE A 293 10.44 -3.00 3.47
CA PHE A 293 11.58 -2.32 4.09
C PHE A 293 11.21 -0.97 4.70
N TYR A 294 10.38 -0.18 4.01
CA TYR A 294 9.99 1.15 4.45
C TYR A 294 8.67 1.59 3.82
N GLU A 295 7.86 2.29 4.60
CA GLU A 295 6.51 2.75 4.27
C GLU A 295 6.46 4.27 4.30
N HIS A 296 7.04 4.92 3.28
CA HIS A 296 7.19 6.38 3.29
C HIS A 296 5.87 7.17 3.14
N LEU A 297 4.77 6.53 2.70
CA LEU A 297 3.49 7.19 2.38
C LEU A 297 2.24 6.43 2.87
N ALA A 298 2.38 5.42 3.73
CA ALA A 298 1.29 4.50 4.11
C ALA A 298 0.08 5.14 4.81
N TYR A 299 0.15 6.43 5.17
CA TYR A 299 -0.94 7.17 5.84
C TYR A 299 -1.33 8.47 5.15
N ILE A 300 -0.74 8.78 3.99
CA ILE A 300 -0.99 10.01 3.25
C ILE A 300 -1.67 9.69 1.91
N ASP A 301 -1.48 8.49 1.39
CA ASP A 301 -2.06 8.09 0.11
C ASP A 301 -3.55 7.79 0.23
N GLU A 302 -4.33 8.50 -0.57
CA GLU A 302 -5.78 8.38 -0.63
C GLU A 302 -6.23 8.14 -2.06
N PHE A 303 -7.38 7.50 -2.22
CA PHE A 303 -8.05 7.49 -3.52
C PHE A 303 -8.66 8.86 -3.75
N VAL A 304 -8.30 9.47 -4.88
CA VAL A 304 -8.92 10.73 -5.30
C VAL A 304 -9.79 10.49 -6.51
N ILE A 305 -10.83 11.30 -6.61
CA ILE A 305 -11.65 11.39 -7.80
C ILE A 305 -11.11 12.54 -8.63
N LEU A 306 -10.61 12.22 -9.82
CA LEU A 306 -10.15 13.19 -10.78
C LEU A 306 -11.32 13.57 -11.69
N VAL A 307 -11.58 14.87 -11.77
CA VAL A 307 -12.58 15.45 -12.66
C VAL A 307 -11.91 16.49 -13.55
N LYS A 308 -12.51 16.74 -14.71
CA LYS A 308 -12.06 17.80 -15.61
C LYS A 308 -12.06 19.15 -14.88
N LYS A 309 -10.96 19.90 -15.02
CA LYS A 309 -10.88 21.28 -14.55
C LYS A 309 -11.92 22.13 -15.29
N ALA A 310 -12.65 22.96 -14.55
CA ALA A 310 -13.63 23.85 -15.13
C ALA A 310 -12.97 24.78 -16.15
N GLY A 311 -13.57 24.88 -17.34
CA GLY A 311 -13.11 25.80 -18.37
C GLY A 311 -13.44 27.25 -18.03
N PRO A 312 -12.78 28.21 -18.69
CA PRO A 312 -13.10 29.63 -18.53
C PRO A 312 -14.54 29.91 -19.00
N VAL A 313 -15.20 30.86 -18.33
CA VAL A 313 -16.49 31.37 -18.75
C VAL A 313 -16.30 32.20 -20.03
N PRO A 314 -17.15 32.05 -21.05
CA PRO A 314 -17.11 32.92 -22.23
C PRO A 314 -17.20 34.40 -21.85
N PRO A 315 -16.32 35.28 -22.38
CA PRO A 315 -16.24 36.68 -21.95
C PRO A 315 -17.56 37.47 -22.02
N TRP A 316 -18.44 37.14 -22.97
CA TRP A 316 -19.75 37.80 -23.12
C TRP A 316 -20.67 37.59 -21.91
N LYS A 317 -20.49 36.50 -21.15
CA LYS A 317 -21.29 36.25 -19.94
C LYS A 317 -20.88 37.14 -18.78
N ASN A 318 -19.66 37.68 -18.77
CA ASN A 318 -19.16 38.53 -17.69
C ASN A 318 -20.04 39.79 -17.51
N ILE A 319 -20.66 40.27 -18.59
CA ILE A 319 -21.62 41.39 -18.58
C ILE A 319 -22.82 41.10 -17.66
N TYR A 320 -23.29 39.84 -17.62
CA TYR A 320 -24.48 39.45 -16.85
C TYR A 320 -24.16 38.86 -15.50
N LEU A 321 -22.97 38.27 -15.33
CA LEU A 321 -22.52 37.63 -14.10
C LEU A 321 -22.23 38.62 -12.98
N GLU A 322 -22.05 39.90 -13.32
CA GLU A 322 -21.74 40.95 -12.38
C GLU A 322 -22.78 41.07 -11.26
N PHE A 323 -24.05 41.15 -11.65
CA PHE A 323 -25.14 41.18 -10.69
C PHE A 323 -25.83 39.82 -10.65
N THR A 324 -26.19 39.40 -9.43
CA THR A 324 -27.06 38.26 -9.29
C THR A 324 -28.40 38.54 -9.97
N TYR A 325 -29.10 37.50 -10.41
CA TYR A 325 -30.41 37.66 -11.04
C TYR A 325 -31.40 38.41 -10.13
N GLN A 326 -31.27 38.29 -8.79
CA GLN A 326 -32.09 39.05 -7.86
C GLN A 326 -31.83 40.56 -7.96
N VAL A 327 -30.57 40.98 -8.11
CA VAL A 327 -30.19 42.39 -8.25
C VAL A 327 -30.67 42.94 -9.59
N TRP A 328 -30.50 42.20 -10.69
CA TRP A 328 -31.07 42.60 -11.99
C TRP A 328 -32.58 42.80 -11.92
N PHE A 329 -33.28 41.87 -11.27
CA PHE A 329 -34.72 41.97 -11.08
C PHE A 329 -35.10 43.16 -10.18
N LEU A 330 -34.39 43.39 -9.08
CA LEU A 330 -34.61 44.52 -8.19
C LEU A 330 -34.36 45.87 -8.89
N LEU A 331 -33.32 45.98 -9.72
CA LEU A 331 -33.05 47.16 -10.54
C LEU A 331 -34.21 47.42 -11.51
N PHE A 332 -34.70 46.38 -12.18
CA PHE A 332 -35.86 46.46 -13.05
C PHE A 332 -37.10 46.95 -12.29
N VAL A 333 -37.44 46.32 -11.16
CA VAL A 333 -38.60 46.72 -10.34
C VAL A 333 -38.45 48.16 -9.82
N THR A 334 -37.27 48.53 -9.34
CA THR A 334 -36.98 49.89 -8.83
C THR A 334 -37.19 50.94 -9.91
N PHE A 335 -36.76 50.66 -11.14
CA PHE A 335 -36.99 51.54 -12.28
C PHE A 335 -38.49 51.82 -12.50
N PHE A 336 -39.33 50.77 -12.54
CA PHE A 336 -40.77 50.95 -12.77
C PHE A 336 -41.47 51.63 -11.61
N VAL A 337 -41.13 51.29 -10.36
CA VAL A 337 -41.71 51.94 -9.18
C VAL A 337 -41.36 53.42 -9.18
N PHE A 338 -40.11 53.76 -9.41
CA PHE A 338 -39.65 55.15 -9.42
C PHE A 338 -40.27 55.94 -10.59
N PHE A 339 -40.38 55.34 -11.78
CA PHE A 339 -41.11 55.90 -12.92
C PHE A 339 -42.60 56.12 -12.61
N ALA A 340 -43.29 55.16 -12.00
CA ALA A 340 -44.70 55.27 -11.64
C ALA A 340 -44.93 56.39 -10.62
N ILE A 341 -44.11 56.47 -9.57
CA ILE A 341 -44.14 57.55 -8.57
C ILE A 341 -43.95 58.90 -9.27
N PHE A 342 -42.98 59.01 -10.18
CA PHE A 342 -42.72 60.24 -10.92
C PHE A 342 -43.93 60.69 -11.75
N VAL A 343 -44.52 59.77 -12.52
CA VAL A 343 -45.70 60.06 -13.36
C VAL A 343 -46.91 60.47 -12.51
N ILE A 344 -47.13 59.81 -11.37
CA ILE A 344 -48.25 60.08 -10.46
C ILE A 344 -48.08 61.45 -9.77
N LEU A 345 -46.91 61.71 -9.17
CA LEU A 345 -46.66 62.95 -8.42
C LEU A 345 -46.66 64.20 -9.30
N PHE A 346 -46.21 64.09 -10.55
CA PHE A 346 -46.03 65.24 -11.43
C PHE A 346 -47.04 65.31 -12.59
N HIS A 347 -48.05 64.42 -12.62
CA HIS A 347 -49.15 64.41 -13.59
C HIS A 347 -48.71 64.57 -15.05
N ILE A 348 -47.75 63.76 -15.48
CA ILE A 348 -47.10 63.95 -16.78
C ILE A 348 -47.96 63.39 -17.91
N LYS A 349 -48.24 64.24 -18.90
CA LYS A 349 -48.98 63.86 -20.14
C LYS A 349 -48.18 62.92 -21.05
N ASP A 350 -46.87 63.16 -21.22
CA ASP A 350 -46.01 62.41 -22.13
C ASP A 350 -45.16 61.37 -21.38
N LYS A 351 -45.75 60.20 -21.15
CA LYS A 351 -45.16 59.11 -20.36
C LYS A 351 -43.96 58.46 -21.07
N CYS A 352 -44.05 58.28 -22.39
CA CYS A 352 -43.03 57.60 -23.18
C CYS A 352 -41.73 58.39 -23.23
N ASN A 353 -41.80 59.69 -23.48
CA ASN A 353 -40.62 60.55 -23.51
C ASN A 353 -39.90 60.56 -22.16
N ILE A 354 -40.65 60.58 -21.06
CA ILE A 354 -40.05 60.56 -19.72
C ILE A 354 -39.47 59.21 -19.35
N MET A 355 -40.10 58.11 -19.76
CA MET A 355 -39.50 56.78 -19.61
C MET A 355 -38.15 56.70 -20.33
N LEU A 356 -38.06 57.24 -21.55
CA LEU A 356 -36.80 57.31 -22.30
C LEU A 356 -35.78 58.23 -21.64
N ILE A 357 -36.18 59.39 -21.11
CA ILE A 357 -35.29 60.28 -20.36
C ILE A 357 -34.75 59.57 -19.11
N MET A 358 -35.60 58.88 -18.34
CA MET A 358 -35.17 58.16 -17.13
C MET A 358 -34.27 56.97 -17.43
N CYS A 359 -34.51 56.27 -18.54
CA CYS A 359 -33.63 55.23 -19.06
C CYS A 359 -32.29 55.81 -19.52
N GLY A 360 -32.30 56.94 -20.24
CA GLY A 360 -31.09 57.67 -20.63
C GLY A 360 -30.26 58.10 -19.43
N LEU A 361 -30.90 58.66 -18.39
CA LEU A 361 -30.24 59.02 -17.13
C LEU A 361 -29.66 57.79 -16.41
N LEU A 362 -30.34 56.63 -16.48
CA LEU A 362 -29.81 55.38 -15.95
C LEU A 362 -28.53 54.93 -16.67
N ILE A 363 -28.38 55.26 -17.95
CA ILE A 363 -27.17 55.00 -18.76
C ILE A 363 -26.18 56.20 -18.67
N GLN A 364 -26.41 57.13 -17.75
CA GLN A 364 -25.62 58.36 -17.56
C GLN A 364 -25.60 59.32 -18.77
N GLN A 365 -26.64 59.30 -19.62
CA GLN A 365 -26.80 60.30 -20.66
C GLN A 365 -27.32 61.61 -20.08
N GLY A 366 -26.60 62.70 -20.32
CA GLY A 366 -27.01 64.04 -19.90
C GLY A 366 -28.20 64.55 -20.71
N TYR A 367 -29.15 65.21 -20.05
CA TYR A 367 -30.32 65.80 -20.69
C TYR A 367 -30.49 67.26 -20.26
N LYS A 368 -30.74 68.15 -21.23
CA LYS A 368 -30.96 69.58 -20.97
C LYS A 368 -32.44 69.92 -21.12
N LYS A 369 -33.14 70.05 -20.00
CA LYS A 369 -34.53 70.53 -19.95
C LYS A 369 -34.76 71.29 -18.66
N GLY A 370 -35.47 72.41 -18.76
CA GLY A 370 -35.92 73.16 -17.59
C GLY A 370 -37.04 72.39 -16.88
N PHE A 371 -36.80 72.03 -15.64
CA PHE A 371 -37.79 71.38 -14.78
C PHE A 371 -38.13 72.32 -13.61
N ASN A 372 -39.27 72.10 -12.96
CA ASN A 372 -39.57 72.79 -11.71
C ASN A 372 -38.67 72.26 -10.60
N PHE A 373 -38.27 73.08 -9.63
CA PHE A 373 -37.35 72.69 -8.54
C PHE A 373 -37.69 71.34 -7.86
N LYS A 374 -38.98 71.04 -7.63
CA LYS A 374 -39.41 69.75 -7.07
C LYS A 374 -39.13 68.55 -7.97
N MET A 375 -39.32 68.70 -9.28
CA MET A 375 -38.97 67.68 -10.27
C MET A 375 -37.45 67.53 -10.38
N GLU A 376 -36.72 68.64 -10.31
CA GLU A 376 -35.26 68.63 -10.30
C GLU A 376 -34.70 67.84 -9.12
N CYS A 377 -35.22 68.04 -7.90
CA CYS A 377 -34.79 67.25 -6.74
C CYS A 377 -35.06 65.75 -6.93
N PHE A 378 -36.20 65.38 -7.51
CA PHE A 378 -36.53 63.97 -7.74
C PHE A 378 -35.64 63.34 -8.82
N ILE A 379 -35.43 64.05 -9.94
CA ILE A 379 -34.49 63.64 -10.99
C ILE A 379 -33.06 63.56 -10.43
N PHE A 380 -32.67 64.50 -9.58
CA PHE A 380 -31.35 64.49 -8.95
C PHE A 380 -31.13 63.24 -8.08
N GLN A 381 -32.15 62.82 -7.31
CA GLN A 381 -32.11 61.56 -6.57
C GLN A 381 -31.94 60.35 -7.50
N TRP A 382 -32.64 60.33 -8.65
CA TRP A 382 -32.47 59.29 -9.67
C TRP A 382 -31.07 59.29 -10.27
N VAL A 383 -30.52 60.46 -10.54
CA VAL A 383 -29.16 60.63 -11.08
C VAL A 383 -28.12 60.10 -10.09
N ILE A 384 -28.26 60.40 -8.79
CA ILE A 384 -27.38 59.82 -7.76
C ILE A 384 -27.50 58.30 -7.74
N PHE A 385 -28.73 57.77 -7.76
CA PHE A 385 -28.95 56.33 -7.79
C PHE A 385 -28.31 55.67 -9.02
N ALA A 386 -28.55 56.21 -10.21
CA ALA A 386 -27.95 55.74 -11.46
C ALA A 386 -26.42 55.86 -11.44
N PHE A 387 -25.88 56.94 -10.89
CA PHE A 387 -24.44 57.12 -10.73
C PHE A 387 -23.82 56.01 -9.87
N LEU A 388 -24.43 55.69 -8.73
CA LEU A 388 -23.96 54.64 -7.84
C LEU A 388 -24.02 53.27 -8.51
N ILE A 389 -25.16 52.88 -9.10
CA ILE A 389 -25.32 51.57 -9.75
C ILE A 389 -24.31 51.38 -10.89
N ASN A 390 -24.13 52.39 -11.75
CA ASN A 390 -23.14 52.30 -12.82
C ASN A 390 -21.70 52.24 -12.29
N THR A 391 -21.38 53.01 -11.25
CA THR A 391 -20.03 52.97 -10.64
C THR A 391 -19.72 51.59 -10.07
N TYR A 392 -20.67 50.98 -9.36
CA TYR A 392 -20.52 49.61 -8.86
C TYR A 392 -20.38 48.60 -10.00
N TYR A 393 -21.27 48.68 -10.99
CA TYR A 393 -21.24 47.79 -12.15
C TYR A 393 -19.90 47.88 -12.90
N GLN A 394 -19.42 49.09 -13.20
CA GLN A 394 -18.15 49.29 -13.92
C GLN A 394 -16.94 48.83 -13.10
N SER A 395 -16.92 49.11 -11.80
CA SER A 395 -15.83 48.69 -10.90
C SER A 395 -15.68 47.17 -10.87
N ASN A 396 -16.80 46.46 -10.73
CA ASN A 396 -16.76 45.01 -10.62
C ASN A 396 -16.62 44.32 -12.00
N LEU A 397 -17.25 44.85 -13.05
CA LEU A 397 -17.04 44.38 -14.42
C LEU A 397 -15.56 44.49 -14.81
N SER A 398 -14.88 45.58 -14.42
CA SER A 398 -13.43 45.71 -14.58
C SER A 398 -12.70 44.52 -13.93
N GLY A 399 -13.04 44.16 -12.70
CA GLY A 399 -12.51 42.98 -12.01
C GLY A 399 -12.77 41.66 -12.74
N LEU A 400 -13.98 41.45 -13.28
CA LEU A 400 -14.33 40.25 -14.06
C LEU A 400 -13.65 40.20 -15.44
N THR A 401 -13.24 41.35 -15.97
CA THR A 401 -12.50 41.41 -17.25
C THR A 401 -11.00 41.28 -17.07
N THR A 402 -10.46 41.65 -15.91
CA THR A 402 -9.02 41.47 -15.60
C THR A 402 -8.69 40.06 -15.11
N HIS A 403 -9.64 39.40 -14.42
CA HIS A 403 -9.49 38.03 -13.95
C HIS A 403 -10.43 37.08 -14.68
N VAL A 404 -9.86 36.02 -15.28
CA VAL A 404 -10.64 34.99 -15.96
C VAL A 404 -11.56 34.30 -14.95
N SER A 405 -12.86 34.45 -15.16
CA SER A 405 -13.87 33.70 -14.40
C SER A 405 -13.94 32.27 -14.94
N TYR A 406 -14.05 31.29 -14.05
CA TYR A 406 -14.18 29.87 -14.41
C TYR A 406 -15.60 29.39 -14.17
N ASN A 407 -16.03 28.38 -14.93
CA ASN A 407 -17.29 27.70 -14.65
C ASN A 407 -17.22 27.00 -13.28
N TYR A 408 -18.38 26.57 -12.78
CA TYR A 408 -18.44 25.83 -11.53
C TYR A 408 -17.53 24.59 -11.57
N GLN A 409 -16.63 24.49 -10.58
CA GLN A 409 -15.74 23.35 -10.41
C GLN A 409 -16.45 22.28 -9.59
N VAL A 410 -16.63 21.12 -10.20
CA VAL A 410 -17.12 19.90 -9.52
C VAL A 410 -16.12 19.56 -8.43
N SER A 411 -16.62 19.45 -7.20
CA SER A 411 -15.80 19.36 -5.99
C SER A 411 -16.28 18.30 -5.01
N ASN A 412 -17.56 17.91 -5.08
CA ASN A 412 -18.17 17.03 -4.10
C ASN A 412 -19.06 15.94 -4.73
N GLU A 413 -19.46 14.96 -3.92
CA GLU A 413 -20.26 13.83 -4.36
C GLU A 413 -21.65 14.23 -4.89
N LYS A 414 -22.23 15.32 -4.38
CA LYS A 414 -23.53 15.79 -4.85
C LYS A 414 -23.41 16.29 -6.28
N ASP A 415 -22.35 17.02 -6.60
CA ASP A 415 -22.05 17.48 -7.95
C ASP A 415 -21.92 16.29 -8.91
N ILE A 416 -21.18 15.24 -8.50
CA ILE A 416 -21.00 14.02 -9.31
C ILE A 416 -22.36 13.40 -9.70
N LYS A 417 -23.31 13.37 -8.75
CA LYS A 417 -24.68 12.86 -8.99
C LYS A 417 -25.51 13.82 -9.84
N GLU A 418 -25.41 15.11 -9.58
CA GLU A 418 -26.17 16.15 -10.29
C GLU A 418 -25.77 16.22 -11.78
N TYR A 419 -24.46 16.16 -12.06
CA TYR A 419 -23.93 16.16 -13.42
C TYR A 419 -23.93 14.77 -14.09
N GLN A 420 -24.49 13.75 -13.43
CA GLN A 420 -24.58 12.37 -13.93
C GLN A 420 -23.24 11.85 -14.47
N MET A 421 -22.16 12.06 -13.71
CA MET A 421 -20.83 11.69 -14.17
C MET A 421 -20.64 10.18 -14.21
N GLU A 422 -20.12 9.67 -15.31
CA GLU A 422 -19.83 8.24 -15.46
C GLU A 422 -18.39 7.91 -15.04
N PRO A 423 -18.16 6.79 -14.34
CA PRO A 423 -16.82 6.39 -13.91
C PRO A 423 -15.99 5.83 -15.07
N CYS A 424 -14.81 6.39 -15.27
CA CYS A 424 -13.74 5.94 -16.16
C CYS A 424 -12.62 5.34 -15.29
N ILE A 425 -12.72 4.05 -14.96
CA ILE A 425 -11.84 3.42 -13.96
C ILE A 425 -10.82 2.51 -14.65
N SER A 426 -9.53 2.72 -14.37
CA SER A 426 -8.46 1.87 -14.90
C SER A 426 -8.50 0.42 -14.41
N ASN A 427 -7.93 -0.49 -15.21
CA ASN A 427 -7.83 -1.91 -14.85
C ASN A 427 -7.03 -2.16 -13.56
N ILE A 428 -6.08 -1.27 -13.25
CA ILE A 428 -5.33 -1.31 -11.98
C ILE A 428 -6.27 -1.12 -10.80
N VAL A 429 -7.09 -0.06 -10.84
CA VAL A 429 -8.02 0.28 -9.75
C VAL A 429 -9.09 -0.80 -9.62
N LYS A 430 -9.60 -1.31 -10.74
CA LYS A 430 -10.53 -2.45 -10.76
C LYS A 430 -9.91 -3.69 -10.10
N THR A 431 -8.69 -4.05 -10.48
CA THR A 431 -7.98 -5.20 -9.90
C THR A 431 -7.72 -5.00 -8.41
N LEU A 432 -7.37 -3.78 -8.00
CA LEU A 432 -7.17 -3.41 -6.61
C LEU A 432 -8.47 -3.57 -5.81
N ILE A 433 -9.58 -2.96 -6.26
CA ILE A 433 -10.90 -3.08 -5.63
C ILE A 433 -11.32 -4.55 -5.51
N ASN A 434 -11.17 -5.33 -6.58
CA ASN A 434 -11.51 -6.76 -6.56
C ASN A 434 -10.64 -7.52 -5.55
N SER A 435 -9.36 -7.17 -5.43
CA SER A 435 -8.43 -7.82 -4.50
C SER A 435 -8.67 -7.47 -3.03
N THR A 436 -9.19 -6.28 -2.73
CA THR A 436 -9.38 -5.80 -1.34
C THR A 436 -10.80 -6.01 -0.83
N ILE A 437 -11.80 -5.75 -1.66
CA ILE A 437 -13.23 -5.84 -1.29
C ILE A 437 -13.78 -7.25 -1.57
N GLY A 438 -13.14 -8.03 -2.45
CA GLY A 438 -13.59 -9.38 -2.82
C GLY A 438 -14.89 -9.40 -3.63
N THR A 439 -15.36 -8.23 -4.09
CA THR A 439 -16.49 -8.14 -5.02
C THR A 439 -15.96 -8.17 -6.44
N ASN A 440 -16.60 -8.93 -7.32
CA ASN A 440 -16.32 -8.85 -8.75
C ASN A 440 -16.91 -7.53 -9.27
N TYR A 441 -16.13 -6.46 -9.18
CA TYR A 441 -16.50 -5.16 -9.74
C TYR A 441 -16.41 -5.24 -11.27
N ASN A 442 -17.47 -5.75 -11.90
CA ASN A 442 -17.60 -5.85 -13.35
C ASN A 442 -18.49 -4.72 -13.86
N VAL A 443 -17.94 -3.50 -13.85
CA VAL A 443 -18.48 -2.41 -14.66
C VAL A 443 -17.84 -2.53 -16.04
N ASP A 444 -18.66 -2.42 -17.09
CA ASP A 444 -18.21 -2.30 -18.46
C ASP A 444 -17.54 -0.93 -18.60
N ILE A 445 -16.25 -0.96 -18.86
CA ILE A 445 -15.41 0.22 -18.94
C ILE A 445 -15.19 0.53 -20.42
N ASP A 446 -15.25 1.80 -20.78
CA ASP A 446 -14.84 2.27 -22.10
C ASP A 446 -13.41 1.80 -22.39
N GLU A 447 -13.13 1.32 -23.61
CA GLU A 447 -11.81 0.80 -23.97
C GLU A 447 -10.70 1.83 -23.74
N ASP A 448 -11.05 3.13 -23.84
CA ASP A 448 -10.14 4.25 -23.61
C ASP A 448 -9.75 4.45 -22.13
N CYS A 449 -10.47 3.83 -21.19
CA CYS A 449 -10.23 3.95 -19.75
C CYS A 449 -9.41 2.80 -19.17
N ASN A 450 -8.88 1.90 -19.99
CA ASN A 450 -8.20 0.67 -19.52
C ASN A 450 -6.90 0.91 -18.74
N LYS A 451 -6.17 2.00 -19.00
CA LYS A 451 -4.90 2.36 -18.35
C LYS A 451 -5.07 3.63 -17.53
N ILE A 452 -4.23 3.84 -16.50
CA ILE A 452 -4.32 5.06 -15.68
C ILE A 452 -4.06 6.31 -16.52
N THR A 453 -3.04 6.30 -17.37
CA THR A 453 -2.70 7.50 -18.15
C THR A 453 -3.76 7.82 -19.20
N THR A 454 -4.38 6.79 -19.79
CA THR A 454 -5.47 6.98 -20.75
C THR A 454 -6.75 7.40 -20.05
N SER A 455 -7.09 6.84 -18.88
CA SER A 455 -8.28 7.26 -18.12
C SER A 455 -8.22 8.73 -17.71
N ILE A 456 -7.07 9.18 -17.18
CA ILE A 456 -6.83 10.59 -16.85
C ILE A 456 -6.96 11.47 -18.09
N HIS A 457 -6.36 11.06 -19.21
CA HIS A 457 -6.43 11.81 -20.46
C HIS A 457 -7.86 11.90 -21.01
N THR A 458 -8.61 10.80 -20.96
CA THR A 458 -10.01 10.73 -21.40
C THR A 458 -10.91 11.65 -20.55
N VAL A 459 -10.70 11.68 -19.23
CA VAL A 459 -11.43 12.61 -18.33
C VAL A 459 -11.12 14.07 -18.64
N THR A 460 -9.87 14.39 -18.99
CA THR A 460 -9.50 15.78 -19.32
C THR A 460 -10.06 16.25 -20.68
N GLN A 461 -10.16 15.37 -21.66
CA GLN A 461 -10.59 15.73 -23.02
C GLN A 461 -12.10 15.53 -23.29
N GLY A 462 -12.76 14.62 -22.57
CA GLY A 462 -14.06 14.07 -22.95
C GLY A 462 -15.30 14.62 -22.22
N ARG A 463 -16.33 13.75 -22.25
CA ARG A 463 -17.67 13.83 -21.60
C ARG A 463 -17.57 14.09 -20.08
N PRO A 464 -18.69 14.31 -19.35
CA PRO A 464 -18.68 14.34 -17.88
C PRO A 464 -18.31 12.96 -17.32
N LEU A 465 -17.02 12.65 -17.33
CA LEU A 465 -16.41 11.44 -16.80
C LEU A 465 -15.63 11.80 -15.54
N LEU A 466 -15.52 10.83 -14.63
CA LEU A 466 -14.63 10.90 -13.48
C LEU A 466 -13.66 9.73 -13.51
N ASP A 467 -12.40 9.96 -13.15
CA ASP A 467 -11.41 8.89 -12.96
C ASP A 467 -11.19 8.67 -11.46
N VAL A 468 -11.05 7.42 -11.07
CA VAL A 468 -10.65 7.06 -9.71
C VAL A 468 -9.21 6.63 -9.78
N SER A 469 -8.33 7.46 -9.25
CA SER A 469 -6.89 7.20 -9.28
C SER A 469 -6.39 7.02 -7.85
N PRO A 470 -5.52 6.02 -7.60
CA PRO A 470 -4.76 5.99 -6.36
C PRO A 470 -3.78 7.16 -6.41
N MET A 471 -4.16 8.29 -5.84
CA MET A 471 -3.29 9.45 -5.74
C MET A 471 -2.34 9.23 -4.59
N ILE A 472 -1.09 9.09 -4.96
CA ILE A 472 0.01 9.25 -4.04
C ILE A 472 0.36 10.74 -4.18
N THR A 473 0.12 11.50 -3.11
CA THR A 473 0.03 12.98 -3.00
C THR A 473 1.11 13.78 -3.74
N THR A 474 2.24 13.15 -4.09
CA THR A 474 3.37 13.74 -4.83
C THR A 474 3.16 13.83 -6.33
N ALA A 475 2.29 13.02 -6.94
CA ALA A 475 2.01 13.08 -8.38
C ALA A 475 1.04 14.23 -8.75
N ALA A 476 0.18 14.64 -7.82
CA ALA A 476 -0.77 15.75 -7.97
C ALA A 476 -0.09 17.08 -8.28
N SER A 477 0.89 17.44 -7.46
CA SER A 477 1.63 18.70 -7.56
C SER A 477 2.52 18.76 -8.81
N LEU A 478 2.97 17.61 -9.31
CA LEU A 478 3.72 17.50 -10.55
C LEU A 478 2.84 17.64 -11.80
N LEU A 479 1.61 17.12 -11.76
CA LEU A 479 0.64 17.35 -12.84
C LEU A 479 0.17 18.81 -12.86
N GLU A 480 -0.12 19.39 -11.69
CA GLU A 480 -0.45 20.83 -11.58
C GLU A 480 0.68 21.73 -12.09
N SER A 481 1.94 21.43 -11.75
CA SER A 481 3.09 22.21 -12.25
C SER A 481 3.39 21.98 -13.73
N SER A 482 3.15 20.78 -14.28
CA SER A 482 3.31 20.55 -15.72
C SER A 482 2.24 21.27 -16.57
N SER A 483 1.02 21.41 -16.04
CA SER A 483 -0.05 22.16 -16.71
C SER A 483 0.19 23.68 -16.71
N SER A 484 0.84 24.22 -15.68
CA SER A 484 1.20 25.65 -15.64
C SER A 484 2.40 26.03 -16.49
N ILE A 485 3.27 25.06 -16.83
CA ILE A 485 4.42 25.27 -17.73
C ILE A 485 4.00 25.25 -19.21
N LEU A 486 2.89 24.57 -19.55
CA LEU A 486 2.34 24.53 -20.93
C LEU A 486 1.38 25.69 -21.25
N GLU A 487 1.03 26.52 -20.27
CA GLU A 487 0.12 27.68 -20.42
C GLU A 487 0.82 29.05 -20.24
N GLN A 488 2.16 29.12 -20.36
CA GLN A 488 2.84 30.40 -20.56
C GLN A 488 3.10 30.63 -22.07
N PRO A 489 2.65 31.75 -22.65
CA PRO A 489 2.86 32.07 -24.06
C PRO A 489 4.34 32.29 -24.42
#